data_AF-A0A3D0VCE6-F1
#
_entry.id   AF-A0A3D0VCE6-F1
#
_cell.length_a   1.000
_cell.length_b   1.000
_cell.length_c   1.000
_cell.angle_alpha   90.00
_cell.angle_beta   90.00
_cell.angle_gamma   90.00
#
_symmetry.space_group_name_H-M   'P 1'
#
loop_
_entity.id
_entity.type
_entity.pdbx_description
1 polymer ?
#
loop_
_entity_poly.entity_id
_entity_poly.type
_entity_poly.pdbx_seq_one_letter_code
_entity_poly.pdbx_strand_id
1 'polypeptide(L)' 'MFRILFHAPEIPGNTGNAIRLAAITGAELHLVEPLGFDFSDA' A
#
# COMPACT_ATOMS: atom_id res chain seq x y z
N MET A 1 0.61 -14.35 -11.30
CA MET A 1 0.31 -12.96 -10.89
C MET A 1 1.17 -12.62 -9.69
N PHE A 2 1.75 -11.42 -9.64
CA PHE A 2 2.61 -11.00 -8.52
C PHE A 2 1.79 -10.43 -7.34
N ARG A 3 2.33 -10.57 -6.13
CA ARG A 3 1.77 -10.03 -4.88
C ARG A 3 2.84 -9.16 -4.22
N ILE A 4 2.44 -7.97 -3.76
CA ILE A 4 3.28 -7.04 -3.02
C ILE A 4 2.70 -6.96 -1.60
N LEU A 5 3.57 -7.05 -0.58
CA LEU A 5 3.15 -6.95 0.81
C LEU A 5 3.94 -5.85 1.51
N PHE A 6 3.22 -4.92 2.13
CA PHE A 6 3.79 -3.98 3.10
C PHE A 6 3.39 -4.43 4.51
N HIS A 7 4.40 -4.65 5.36
CA HIS A 7 4.21 -4.98 6.77
C HIS A 7 4.31 -3.70 7.61
N ALA A 8 3.22 -3.32 8.27
CA ALA A 8 3.11 -2.12 9.11
C ALA A 8 3.64 -0.84 8.41
N PRO A 9 3.07 -0.42 7.26
CA PRO A 9 3.54 0.76 6.55
C PRO A 9 3.26 2.05 7.34
N GLU A 10 4.27 2.92 7.43
CA GLU A 10 4.19 4.14 8.24
C GLU A 10 4.02 5.42 7.42
N ILE A 11 4.43 5.42 6.14
CA ILE A 11 4.46 6.63 5.31
C ILE A 11 3.32 6.57 4.27
N PRO A 12 2.28 7.43 4.36
CA PRO A 12 1.12 7.39 3.46
C PRO A 12 1.50 7.48 1.98
N GLY A 13 2.44 8.38 1.64
CA GLY A 13 2.89 8.59 0.26
C GLY A 13 3.52 7.35 -0.39
N ASN A 14 4.23 6.53 0.39
CA ASN A 14 4.80 5.28 -0.11
C ASN A 14 3.71 4.25 -0.41
N THR A 15 2.71 4.15 0.47
CA THR A 15 1.53 3.30 0.23
C THR A 15 0.75 3.78 -0.99
N GLY A 16 0.55 5.09 -1.15
CA GLY A 16 -0.09 5.67 -2.34
C GLY A 16 0.63 5.33 -3.65
N ASN A 17 1.97 5.43 -3.65
CA ASN A 17 2.78 5.03 -4.80
C ASN A 17 2.68 3.52 -5.08
N ALA A 18 2.66 2.67 -4.04
CA ALA A 18 2.48 1.23 -4.18
C ALA A 18 1.09 0.86 -4.72
N ILE A 19 0.03 1.57 -4.30
CA ILE A 19 -1.32 1.42 -4.84
C ILE A 19 -1.32 1.72 -6.34
N ARG A 20 -0.67 2.80 -6.77
CA ARG A 20 -0.53 3.13 -8.20
C ARG A 20 0.21 2.03 -8.96
N LEU A 21 1.32 1.54 -8.42
CA LEU A 21 2.11 0.46 -9.03
C LEU A 21 1.27 -0.81 -9.22
N ALA A 22 0.55 -1.24 -8.17
CA ALA A 22 -0.34 -2.40 -8.21
C ALA A 22 -1.41 -2.25 -9.30
N ALA A 23 -2.05 -1.09 -9.38
CA ALA A 23 -3.07 -0.80 -10.39
C ALA A 23 -2.54 -0.85 -11.84
N ILE A 24 -1.33 -0.34 -12.11
CA ILE A 24 -0.78 -0.33 -13.49
C ILE A 24 -0.13 -1.66 -13.91
N THR A 25 0.25 -2.52 -12.95
CA THR A 25 0.91 -3.80 -13.22
C THR A 25 -0.02 -5.01 -13.10
N GLY A 26 -1.20 -4.83 -12.51
CA GLY A 26 -2.12 -5.92 -12.17
C GLY A 26 -1.66 -6.76 -10.97
N ALA A 27 -0.66 -6.29 -10.20
CA ALA A 27 -0.25 -6.95 -8.97
C ALA A 27 -1.28 -6.72 -7.85
N GLU A 28 -1.43 -7.69 -6.96
CA GLU A 28 -2.23 -7.54 -5.73
C GLU A 28 -1.36 -6.90 -4.63
N LEU A 29 -1.89 -5.86 -3.96
CA LEU A 29 -1.21 -5.19 -2.85
C LEU A 29 -1.89 -5.55 -1.53
N HIS A 30 -1.13 -6.12 -0.59
CA HIS A 30 -1.55 -6.42 0.77
C HIS A 30 -0.89 -5.46 1.75
N LEU A 31 -1.69 -4.86 2.64
CA LEU A 31 -1.21 -4.03 3.74
C LEU A 31 -1.50 -4.77 5.05
N VAL A 32 -0.47 -5.02 5.85
CA VAL A 32 -0.61 -5.65 7.16
C VAL A 32 -0.61 -4.57 8.24
N GLU A 33 -1.61 -4.61 9.10
CA GLU A 33 -1.77 -3.71 10.24
C GLU A 33 -0.67 -3.88 11.31
N PRO A 34 -0.42 -2.86 12.16
CA PRO A 34 -1.07 -1.54 12.15
C PRO A 34 -0.53 -0.64 11.05
N LEU A 35 -1.38 0.21 10.48
CA LEU A 35 -0.95 1.27 9.58
C LEU A 35 -0.52 2.47 10.42
N GLY A 36 0.61 3.10 10.10
CA GLY A 36 1.08 4.32 10.77
C GLY A 36 0.34 5.59 10.33
N PHE A 37 -0.76 5.45 9.58
CA PHE A 37 -1.57 6.53 9.04
C PHE A 37 -3.02 6.08 8.84
N ASP A 38 -3.95 7.04 8.76
CA ASP A 38 -5.34 6.79 8.38
C ASP A 38 -5.55 7.14 6.89
N PHE A 39 -6.42 6.40 6.20
CA PHE A 39 -6.77 6.70 4.80
C PHE A 39 -7.68 7.92 4.65
N SER A 40 -8.28 8.39 5.74
CA SER A 40 -9.14 9.58 5.80
C SER A 40 -8.37 10.89 6.02
N ASP A 41 -7.08 10.83 6.35
CA ASP A 41 -6.24 12.02 6.65
C ASP A 41 -5.76 12.78 5.39
N ALA A 42 -6.39 12.59 4.24
CA ALA A 42 -5.95 13.12 2.94
C ALA A 42 -6.93 14.13 2.32
#